data_AF-A0A4P9VYV8-F1
#
_entry.id   AF-A0A4P9VYV8-F1
#
_cell.length_a   1.000
_cell.length_b   1.000
_cell.length_c   1.000
_cell.angle_alpha   90.00
_cell.angle_beta   90.00
_cell.angle_gamma   90.00
#
_symmetry.space_group_name_H-M   'P 1'
#
loop_
_entity.id
_entity.type
_entity.pdbx_description
1 polymer ?
#
loop_
_entity_poly.entity_id
_entity_poly.type
_entity_poly.pdbx_seq_one_letter_code
_entity_poly.pdbx_strand_id
1 'polypeptide(L)'
;MYLINYGSPRVGNTEFANFINNANFGGIWRSANFADAVPLAPLRLPVFDYMHVGVSSIGIDESSNPPNPTFCGRDPSSECTFANLNPLTYEKNHIHYYDELIAFNVGRIGLSGR
;
A
#
# COMPACT_ATOMS: atom_id res chain seq x y z
N MET A 1 17.59 8.80 0.21
CA MET A 1 16.20 9.06 -0.21
C MET A 1 15.42 7.78 -0.05
N TYR A 2 14.25 7.80 0.58
CA TYR A 2 13.38 6.63 0.73
C TYR A 2 12.09 6.84 -0.07
N LEU A 3 11.50 5.76 -0.57
CA LEU A 3 10.18 5.75 -1.18
C LEU A 3 9.26 4.95 -0.27
N ILE A 4 8.19 5.57 0.22
CA ILE A 4 7.23 4.95 1.14
C ILE A 4 5.83 5.12 0.55
N ASN A 5 5.14 4.01 0.37
CA ASN A 5 3.86 3.94 -0.33
C ASN A 5 2.82 3.29 0.59
N TYR A 6 1.67 3.91 0.78
CA TYR A 6 0.55 3.36 1.55
C TYR A 6 -0.57 2.99 0.60
N GLY A 7 -1.07 1.75 0.68
CA GLY A 7 -2.22 1.33 -0.14
C GLY A 7 -2.00 1.41 -1.64
N SER A 8 -0.76 1.50 -2.09
CA SER A 8 -0.48 1.81 -3.49
C SER A 8 -0.98 0.69 -4.40
N PRO A 9 -1.68 1.02 -5.50
CA PRO A 9 -1.94 0.05 -6.56
C PRO A 9 -0.63 -0.33 -7.25
N ARG A 10 -0.70 -1.34 -8.12
CA ARG A 10 0.36 -1.64 -9.09
C ARG A 10 0.38 -0.52 -10.13
N VAL A 11 1.55 0.05 -10.39
CA VAL A 11 1.68 1.28 -11.20
C VAL A 11 2.37 1.06 -12.54
N GLY A 12 2.92 -0.13 -12.78
CA GLY A 12 3.60 -0.45 -14.03
C GLY A 12 3.81 -1.94 -14.20
N ASN A 13 4.45 -2.31 -15.31
CA ASN A 13 4.79 -3.68 -15.66
C ASN A 13 6.05 -4.16 -14.91
N THR A 14 6.49 -5.38 -15.22
CA THR A 14 7.70 -5.98 -14.62
C THR A 14 8.95 -5.14 -14.86
N GLU A 15 9.12 -4.58 -16.06
CA GLU A 15 10.29 -3.75 -16.40
C GLU A 15 10.34 -2.47 -15.56
N PHE A 16 9.21 -1.78 -15.42
CA PHE A 16 9.10 -0.59 -14.59
C PHE A 16 9.38 -0.89 -13.12
N ALA A 17 8.78 -1.97 -12.60
CA ALA A 17 9.01 -2.38 -11.21
C ALA A 17 10.49 -2.68 -10.95
N ASN A 18 11.14 -3.40 -11.86
CA ASN A 18 12.57 -3.69 -11.79
C ASN A 18 13.42 -2.43 -11.88
N PHE A 19 13.08 -1.49 -12.75
CA PHE A 19 13.78 -0.22 -12.86
C PHE A 19 13.73 0.55 -11.53
N ILE A 20 12.54 0.73 -10.95
CA ILE A 20 12.39 1.49 -9.71
C ILE A 20 13.05 0.76 -8.52
N ASN A 21 12.93 -0.56 -8.44
CA ASN A 21 13.59 -1.37 -7.40
C ASN A 21 15.13 -1.25 -7.44
N ASN A 22 15.70 -0.94 -8.60
CA ASN A 22 17.14 -0.75 -8.80
C ASN A 22 17.57 0.73 -8.83
N ALA A 23 16.64 1.69 -8.71
CA ALA A 23 16.91 3.13 -8.84
C ALA A 23 17.65 3.74 -7.62
N ASN A 24 18.31 2.92 -6.81
CA ASN A 24 19.17 3.29 -5.68
C ASN A 24 18.49 4.22 -4.65
N PHE A 25 17.20 4.01 -4.41
CA PHE A 25 16.54 4.50 -3.20
C PHE A 25 17.19 3.81 -1.98
N GLY A 26 17.40 4.54 -0.89
CA GLY A 26 17.88 4.01 0.39
C GLY A 26 16.95 2.96 1.01
N GLY A 27 15.73 2.85 0.49
CA GLY A 27 14.77 1.77 0.75
C GLY A 27 13.43 2.10 0.07
N ILE A 28 12.74 1.07 -0.41
CA ILE A 28 11.39 1.20 -0.95
C ILE A 28 10.45 0.34 -0.12
N TRP A 29 9.46 0.99 0.47
CA TRP A 29 8.52 0.40 1.40
C TRP A 29 7.10 0.53 0.87
N ARG A 30 6.39 -0.59 0.82
CA ARG A 30 4.98 -0.63 0.46
C ARG A 30 4.17 -1.18 1.62
N SER A 31 3.45 -0.29 2.29
CA SER A 31 2.53 -0.59 3.37
C SER A 31 1.18 -0.99 2.80
N ALA A 32 0.70 -2.17 3.19
CA ALA A 32 -0.63 -2.66 2.89
C ALA A 32 -1.44 -2.86 4.17
N ASN A 33 -2.76 -2.78 4.06
CA ASN A 33 -3.71 -3.16 5.10
C ASN A 33 -4.43 -4.45 4.65
N PHE A 34 -4.71 -5.37 5.58
CA PHE A 34 -5.17 -6.74 5.30
C PHE A 34 -6.43 -6.86 4.43
N ALA A 35 -7.30 -5.86 4.44
CA ALA A 35 -8.51 -5.87 3.63
C ALA A 35 -8.66 -4.57 2.83
N ASP A 36 -7.54 -3.95 2.47
CA ASP A 36 -7.47 -2.89 1.46
C ASP A 36 -7.43 -3.50 0.05
N ALA A 37 -8.38 -3.09 -0.79
CA ALA A 37 -8.51 -3.60 -2.15
C ALA A 37 -7.64 -2.85 -3.17
N VAL A 38 -7.12 -1.66 -2.86
CA VAL A 38 -6.38 -0.84 -3.85
C VAL A 38 -5.06 -1.52 -4.28
N PRO A 39 -4.24 -2.11 -3.38
CA PRO A 39 -3.05 -2.86 -3.77
C PRO A 39 -3.32 -4.09 -4.64
N LEU A 40 -4.58 -4.54 -4.75
CA LEU A 40 -4.94 -5.63 -5.65
C LEU A 40 -5.14 -5.17 -7.11
N ALA A 41 -5.24 -3.88 -7.36
CA ALA A 41 -5.46 -3.32 -8.68
C ALA A 41 -4.17 -2.72 -9.28
N PRO A 42 -4.02 -2.70 -10.61
CA PRO A 42 -4.71 -3.58 -11.57
C PRO A 42 -4.37 -5.05 -11.33
N LEU A 43 -5.29 -5.97 -11.70
CA LEU A 43 -5.04 -7.41 -11.57
C LEU A 43 -3.81 -7.82 -12.40
N ARG A 44 -2.92 -8.60 -11.80
CA ARG A 44 -1.84 -9.27 -12.52
C ARG A 44 -2.43 -10.47 -13.26
N LEU A 45 -2.55 -10.36 -14.57
CA LEU A 45 -3.06 -11.40 -15.46
C LEU A 45 -1.95 -11.84 -16.42
N PRO A 46 -2.02 -13.03 -17.05
CA PRO A 46 -0.99 -13.49 -17.98
C PRO A 46 -0.70 -12.51 -19.14
N VAL A 47 -1.70 -11.70 -19.54
CA VAL A 47 -1.59 -10.68 -20.59
C VAL A 47 -1.37 -9.26 -20.07
N PHE A 48 -1.46 -9.05 -18.75
CA PHE A 48 -1.27 -7.75 -18.09
C PHE A 48 -0.38 -7.95 -16.86
N ASP A 49 0.92 -7.76 -17.03
CA ASP A 49 1.94 -8.06 -16.02
C ASP A 49 2.18 -6.90 -15.04
N TYR A 50 1.11 -6.24 -14.58
CA TYR A 50 1.22 -5.22 -13.56
C TYR A 50 1.90 -5.80 -12.31
N MET A 51 2.91 -5.07 -11.82
CA MET A 51 3.77 -5.45 -10.70
C MET A 51 3.88 -4.31 -9.69
N HIS A 52 4.05 -4.68 -8.43
CA HIS A 52 4.34 -3.71 -7.38
C HIS A 52 5.80 -3.27 -7.40
N VAL A 53 6.01 -2.06 -6.93
CA VAL A 53 7.33 -1.53 -6.62
C VAL A 53 7.60 -1.74 -5.12
N GLY A 54 8.81 -2.19 -4.81
CA GLY A 54 9.29 -2.33 -3.44
C GLY A 54 8.74 -3.54 -2.71
N VAL A 55 9.27 -3.69 -1.50
CA VAL A 55 8.94 -4.75 -0.56
C VAL A 55 7.56 -4.54 0.02
N SER A 56 6.77 -5.62 0.11
CA SER A 56 5.44 -5.58 0.71
C SER A 56 5.46 -5.85 2.21
N SER A 57 5.06 -4.88 3.01
CA SER A 57 4.83 -5.03 4.45
C SER A 57 3.37 -4.73 4.81
N ILE A 58 2.81 -5.45 5.79
CA ILE A 58 1.52 -5.10 6.39
C ILE A 58 1.78 -4.27 7.64
N GLY A 59 1.21 -3.06 7.67
CA GLY A 59 1.14 -2.25 8.88
C GLY A 59 -0.16 -2.55 9.61
N ILE A 60 -0.10 -3.31 10.70
CA ILE A 60 -1.28 -3.52 11.57
C ILE A 60 -1.45 -2.37 12.57
N ASP A 61 -0.32 -1.79 13.00
CA ASP A 61 -0.20 -0.74 14.00
C ASP A 61 1.15 -0.02 13.82
N GLU A 62 1.37 1.07 14.55
CA GLU A 62 2.63 1.85 14.53
C GLU A 62 3.91 1.02 14.76
N SER A 63 3.79 -0.12 15.47
CA SER A 63 4.95 -0.99 15.76
C SER A 63 5.48 -1.72 14.54
N SER A 64 4.67 -1.79 13.48
CA SER A 64 5.02 -2.39 12.19
C SER A 64 5.74 -1.42 11.24
N ASN A 65 6.12 -0.23 11.70
CA ASN A 65 6.90 0.72 10.90
C ASN A 65 8.38 0.30 10.80
N PRO A 66 9.09 0.66 9.72
CA PRO A 66 10.54 0.51 9.66
C PRO A 66 11.21 1.12 10.90
N PRO A 67 12.19 0.43 11.51
CA PRO A 67 12.95 -0.70 10.97
C PRO A 67 12.36 -2.10 11.23
N ASN A 68 11.18 -2.24 11.85
CA ASN A 68 10.60 -3.53 12.26
C ASN A 68 9.31 -3.87 11.48
N PRO A 69 9.37 -4.05 10.15
CA PRO A 69 8.19 -4.33 9.36
C PRO A 69 7.67 -5.76 9.59
N THR A 70 6.35 -5.92 9.52
CA THR A 70 5.72 -7.23 9.34
C THR A 70 5.49 -7.48 7.85
N PHE A 71 6.02 -8.57 7.29
CA PHE A 71 5.85 -8.88 5.87
C PHE A 71 4.60 -9.71 5.61
N CYS A 72 4.04 -9.57 4.41
CA CYS A 72 2.88 -10.34 3.98
C CYS A 72 3.16 -11.84 3.77
N GLY A 73 4.43 -12.23 3.71
CA GLY A 73 4.88 -13.61 3.53
C GLY A 73 6.17 -13.89 4.28
N ARG A 74 6.87 -14.95 3.88
CA ARG A 74 8.12 -15.37 4.55
C ARG A 74 9.24 -14.35 4.41
N ASP A 75 9.18 -13.51 3.37
CA ASP A 75 10.22 -12.55 3.06
C ASP A 75 9.65 -11.28 2.38
N PRO A 76 10.47 -10.24 2.25
CA PRO A 76 10.13 -8.97 1.61
C PRO A 76 9.62 -9.03 0.16
N SER A 77 9.91 -10.12 -0.56
CA SER A 77 9.54 -10.30 -1.97
C SER A 77 8.14 -10.90 -2.15
N SER A 78 7.53 -11.35 -1.06
CA SER A 78 6.22 -11.97 -1.07
C SER A 78 5.11 -10.94 -1.28
N GLU A 79 4.20 -11.24 -2.20
CA GLU A 79 2.95 -10.49 -2.36
C GLU A 79 1.96 -10.88 -1.27
N CYS A 80 1.20 -9.90 -0.75
CA CYS A 80 0.11 -10.22 0.15
C CYS A 80 -1.03 -10.89 -0.61
N THR A 81 -1.41 -12.08 -0.16
CA THR A 81 -2.66 -12.71 -0.58
C THR A 81 -3.76 -12.17 0.31
N PHE A 82 -4.44 -11.11 -0.11
CA PHE A 82 -5.60 -10.59 0.60
C PHE A 82 -6.80 -11.54 0.35
N ALA A 83 -6.84 -12.64 1.08
CA ALA A 83 -8.00 -13.51 1.13
C ALA A 83 -9.12 -12.80 1.90
N ASN A 84 -10.35 -12.85 1.39
CA ASN A 84 -11.55 -12.26 2.01
C ASN A 84 -11.63 -10.72 1.95
N LEU A 85 -11.52 -10.14 0.76
CA LEU A 85 -12.02 -8.78 0.55
C LEU A 85 -13.51 -8.75 0.93
N ASN A 86 -13.83 -8.04 2.00
CA ASN A 86 -15.20 -7.66 2.29
C ASN A 86 -15.46 -6.31 1.60
N PRO A 87 -16.34 -6.25 0.58
CA PRO A 87 -16.65 -5.02 -0.13
C PRO A 87 -17.22 -3.91 0.79
N LEU A 88 -17.76 -4.27 1.95
CA LEU A 88 -18.32 -3.33 2.92
C LEU A 88 -17.26 -2.68 3.81
N THR A 89 -16.03 -3.18 3.83
CA THR A 89 -14.96 -2.66 4.68
C THR A 89 -13.72 -2.22 3.91
N TYR A 90 -13.67 -2.44 2.59
CA TYR A 90 -12.47 -2.12 1.79
C TYR A 90 -12.05 -0.65 1.92
N GLU A 91 -13.02 0.27 1.84
CA GLU A 91 -12.77 1.71 1.93
C GLU A 91 -12.19 2.09 3.30
N LYS A 92 -12.73 1.50 4.37
CA LYS A 92 -12.24 1.74 5.73
C LYS A 92 -10.79 1.30 5.89
N ASN A 93 -10.40 0.18 5.29
CA ASN A 93 -9.03 -0.32 5.36
C ASN A 93 -8.07 0.46 4.46
N HIS A 94 -8.57 1.04 3.36
CA HIS A 94 -7.75 1.87 2.47
C HIS A 94 -7.46 3.26 3.05
N ILE A 95 -8.29 3.77 3.97
CA ILE A 95 -8.05 5.08 4.59
C ILE A 95 -7.33 4.99 5.94
N HIS A 96 -7.03 3.79 6.45
CA HIS A 96 -6.31 3.61 7.71
C HIS A 96 -5.04 2.78 7.52
N TYR A 97 -3.89 3.33 7.94
CA TYR A 97 -2.64 2.58 8.06
C TYR A 97 -1.95 2.98 9.36
N TYR A 98 -1.41 2.00 10.08
CA TYR A 98 -0.69 2.23 11.34
C TYR A 98 -1.56 2.95 12.39
N ASP A 99 -2.82 2.53 12.53
CA ASP A 99 -3.85 3.14 13.39
C ASP A 99 -4.21 4.59 13.08
N GLU A 100 -3.67 5.16 12.00
CA GLU A 100 -3.89 6.54 11.60
C GLU A 100 -4.83 6.64 10.40
N LEU A 101 -5.78 7.58 10.48
CA LEU A 101 -6.65 7.95 9.37
C LEU A 101 -5.86 8.80 8.36
N ILE A 102 -5.54 8.23 7.22
CA ILE A 102 -4.95 8.94 6.07
C ILE A 102 -6.06 9.54 5.18
N ALA A 103 -7.01 10.23 5.81
CA ALA A 103 -8.03 11.00 5.12
C ALA A 103 -7.98 12.44 5.63
N PHE A 104 -7.68 13.37 4.72
CA PHE A 104 -7.92 14.78 5.01
C PHE A 104 -9.42 15.03 5.00
N ASN A 105 -9.92 15.58 6.09
CA ASN A 105 -11.31 15.99 6.19
C ASN A 105 -11.51 17.21 5.26
N VAL A 106 -11.88 16.99 3.99
CA VAL A 106 -12.27 18.06 3.05
C VAL A 106 -13.69 18.50 3.41
N GLY A 107 -13.86 19.06 4.61
CA GLY A 107 -15.18 19.11 5.24
C GLY A 107 -15.29 19.94 6.50
N ARG A 108 -14.67 21.13 6.55
CA ARG A 108 -15.18 22.34 7.23
C ARG A 108 -14.24 23.52 6.97
N ILE A 109 -14.21 24.01 5.73
CA ILE A 109 -13.96 25.44 5.53
C ILE A 109 -15.24 26.11 6.01
N GLY A 110 -15.16 26.71 7.20
CA GLY A 110 -16.29 27.34 7.85
C GLY A 110 -16.91 28.42 6.96
N LEU A 111 -18.16 28.20 6.55
CA LEU A 111 -19.07 29.33 6.37
C LEU A 111 -19.54 29.73 7.76
N SER A 112 -18.72 30.50 8.46
CA SER A 112 -19.22 31.47 9.44
C SER A 112 -19.92 32.55 8.62
N GLY A 113 -21.18 32.27 8.27
CA GLY A 113 -22.12 33.29 7.82
C GLY A 113 -22.61 34.06 9.03
N ARG A 114 -22.53 35.38 8.93
CA ARG A 114 -23.04 36.38 9.85
C ARG A 114 -24.50 36.17 10.23
#